data_AF-A0A7R9DQF1-F1
#
_entry.id   AF-A0A7R9DQF1-F1
#
_cell.length_a   1.000
_cell.length_b   1.000
_cell.length_c   1.000
_cell.angle_alpha   90.00
_cell.angle_beta   90.00
_cell.angle_gamma   90.00
#
_symmetry.space_group_name_H-M   'P 1'
#
loop_
_entity.id
_entity.type
_entity.pdbx_description
1 polymer ?
#
loop_
_entity_poly.entity_id
_entity_poly.type
_entity_poly.pdbx_seq_one_letter_code
_entity_poly.pdbx_strand_id
1 'polypeptide(L)'
;VFGHFEKPIFLKLCKHTEILNIPAGSYLFRVGDDDKNVYVVQNGKVNVYITGCDGANISLKVVNTGESITSLLSFTDVLTVSALGTS
;
A
#
# COMPACT_ATOMS: atom_id res chain seq x y z
N VAL A 1 1.74 -5.15 13.55
CA VAL A 1 2.11 -3.74 13.26
C VAL A 1 1.99 -2.84 14.47
N PHE A 2 0.86 -2.72 15.16
CA PHE A 2 0.72 -1.74 16.26
C PHE A 2 1.10 -2.22 17.67
N GLY A 3 1.35 -3.52 17.88
CA GLY A 3 1.63 -4.09 19.20
C GLY A 3 2.96 -3.68 19.84
N HIS A 4 3.84 -2.99 19.10
CA HIS A 4 5.12 -2.50 19.60
C HIS A 4 5.11 -1.02 19.98
N PHE A 5 4.01 -0.30 19.73
CA PHE A 5 3.91 1.10 20.14
C PHE A 5 3.55 1.19 21.61
N GLU A 6 4.28 2.04 22.34
CA GLU A 6 3.85 2.43 23.67
C GLU A 6 2.42 2.99 23.61
N LYS A 7 1.61 2.65 24.62
CA LYS A 7 0.21 3.05 24.76
C LYS A 7 -0.09 4.52 24.38
N PRO A 8 0.72 5.54 24.77
CA PRO A 8 0.49 6.93 24.35
C PRO A 8 0.65 7.19 22.85
N ILE A 9 1.52 6.45 22.16
CA ILE A 9 1.74 6.58 20.71
C ILE A 9 0.58 5.95 19.95
N PHE A 10 0.12 4.77 20.37
CA PHE A 10 -1.05 4.12 19.80
C PHE A 10 -2.29 5.02 19.86
N LEU A 11 -2.55 5.65 21.02
CA LEU A 11 -3.68 6.57 21.19
C LEU A 11 -3.57 7.82 20.31
N LYS A 12 -2.36 8.36 20.10
CA LYS A 12 -2.15 9.48 19.17
C LYS A 12 -2.41 9.08 17.73
N LEU A 13 -1.99 7.88 17.33
CA LEU A 13 -2.28 7.33 16.00
C LEU A 13 -3.78 7.15 15.79
N CYS A 14 -4.49 6.56 16.77
CA CYS A 14 -5.95 6.40 16.70
C CYS A 14 -6.69 7.72 16.46
N LYS A 15 -6.23 8.83 17.05
CA LYS A 15 -6.84 10.16 16.84
C LYS A 15 -6.73 10.69 15.41
N HIS A 16 -5.75 10.22 14.65
CA HIS A 16 -5.52 10.60 13.25
C HIS A 16 -5.85 9.45 12.30
N THR A 17 -6.47 8.37 12.81
CA THR A 17 -6.87 7.23 12.00
C THR A 17 -8.30 7.44 11.55
N GLU A 18 -8.53 7.32 10.26
CA GLU A 18 -9.86 7.39 9.66
C GLU A 18 -10.22 6.04 9.02
N ILE A 19 -11.50 5.69 9.06
CA ILE A 19 -12.02 4.52 8.37
C ILE A 19 -12.41 4.93 6.96
N LEU A 20 -11.76 4.32 5.97
CA LEU A 20 -12.04 4.54 4.56
C LEU A 20 -12.78 3.32 3.98
N ASN A 21 -14.00 3.53 3.50
CA ASN A 21 -14.80 2.51 2.84
C ASN A 21 -14.69 2.67 1.32
N ILE A 22 -14.19 1.64 0.64
CA ILE A 22 -13.95 1.65 -0.80
C ILE A 22 -14.77 0.54 -1.46
N PRO A 23 -15.57 0.85 -2.50
CA PRO A 23 -16.27 -0.17 -3.27
C PRO A 23 -15.30 -1.12 -3.98
N ALA A 24 -15.70 -2.39 -4.12
CA ALA A 24 -14.93 -3.36 -4.90
C ALA A 24 -14.69 -2.85 -6.33
N GLY A 25 -13.44 -3.00 -6.81
CA GLY A 25 -13.02 -2.51 -8.13
C GLY A 25 -12.59 -1.04 -8.16
N SER A 26 -12.72 -0.29 -7.06
CA SER A 26 -12.18 1.07 -6.95
C SER A 26 -10.72 1.07 -6.47
N TYR A 27 -10.02 2.18 -6.71
CA TYR A 27 -8.62 2.34 -6.33
C TYR A 27 -8.49 2.96 -4.94
N LEU A 28 -7.60 2.40 -4.12
CA LEU A 28 -7.18 3.02 -2.86
C LEU A 28 -6.21 4.19 -3.10
N PHE A 29 -5.25 3.97 -4.02
CA PHE A 29 -4.33 4.97 -4.55
C PHE A 29 -3.85 4.49 -5.92
N ARG A 30 -3.19 5.36 -6.67
CA ARG A 30 -2.56 5.08 -7.96
C ARG A 30 -1.09 5.51 -7.96
N VAL A 31 -0.34 4.99 -8.91
CA VAL A 31 1.04 5.43 -9.14
C VAL A 31 1.03 6.93 -9.44
N GLY A 32 1.82 7.70 -8.69
CA GLY A 32 1.88 9.16 -8.77
C GLY A 32 1.06 9.89 -7.71
N ASP A 33 0.22 9.20 -6.93
CA ASP A 33 -0.44 9.79 -5.77
C ASP A 33 0.57 10.04 -4.62
N ASP A 34 0.29 11.02 -3.77
CA ASP A 34 1.14 11.40 -2.63
C ASP A 34 1.29 10.23 -1.62
N ASP A 35 2.53 9.75 -1.39
CA ASP A 35 2.82 8.62 -0.49
C ASP A 35 2.94 9.08 0.98
N LYS A 36 1.83 9.57 1.54
CA LYS A 36 1.79 10.17 2.88
C LYS A 36 1.01 9.35 3.92
N ASN A 37 0.34 8.29 3.48
CA ASN A 37 -0.63 7.56 4.30
C ASN A 37 -0.26 6.08 4.45
N VAL A 38 -0.53 5.53 5.63
CA VAL A 38 -0.45 4.10 5.91
C VAL A 38 -1.85 3.52 6.00
N TYR A 39 -2.11 2.44 5.28
CA TYR A 39 -3.41 1.79 5.26
C TYR A 39 -3.35 0.42 5.92
N VAL A 40 -4.46 0.02 6.54
CA VAL A 40 -4.64 -1.33 7.12
C VAL A 40 -5.98 -1.86 6.65
N VAL A 41 -5.98 -3.07 6.10
CA VAL A 41 -7.21 -3.69 5.61
C VAL A 41 -8.00 -4.19 6.80
N GLN A 42 -9.12 -3.52 7.12
CA GLN A 42 -10.00 -3.95 8.20
C GLN A 42 -10.94 -5.08 7.77
N ASN A 43 -11.38 -5.07 6.51
CA ASN A 43 -12.26 -6.09 5.94
C ASN A 43 -12.07 -6.17 4.42
N GLY A 44 -12.17 -7.37 3.85
CA GLY A 44 -11.98 -7.62 2.42
C GLY A 44 -10.52 -7.86 2.03
N LYS A 45 -10.18 -7.52 0.79
CA LYS A 45 -8.82 -7.68 0.25
C LYS A 45 -8.50 -6.56 -0.72
N VAL A 46 -7.22 -6.18 -0.77
CA VAL A 46 -6.70 -5.19 -1.73
C VAL A 46 -5.63 -5.88 -2.58
N ASN A 47 -5.73 -5.73 -3.90
CA ASN A 47 -4.72 -6.21 -4.83
C ASN A 47 -3.85 -5.04 -5.29
N VAL A 48 -2.55 -5.14 -5.05
CA VAL A 48 -1.55 -4.25 -5.60
C VAL A 48 -1.06 -4.85 -6.91
N TYR A 49 -1.11 -4.07 -7.99
CA TYR A 49 -0.66 -4.51 -9.29
C TYR A 49 0.00 -3.35 -10.04
N ILE A 50 0.79 -3.70 -11.05
CA ILE A 50 1.30 -2.77 -12.06
C ILE A 50 0.65 -3.09 -13.40
N THR A 51 0.44 -2.06 -14.21
CA THR A 51 -0.03 -2.21 -15.58
C THR A 51 1.16 -2.12 -16.51
N GLY A 52 1.43 -3.19 -17.25
CA GLY A 52 2.50 -3.25 -18.24
C GLY A 52 2.21 -2.38 -19.45
N CYS A 53 3.22 -2.18 -20.31
CA CYS A 53 3.09 -1.40 -21.55
C CYS A 53 2.07 -2.01 -22.54
N ASP A 54 1.81 -3.31 -22.41
CA ASP A 54 0.80 -4.07 -23.15
C ASP A 54 -0.62 -3.94 -22.57
N GLY A 55 -0.79 -3.19 -21.47
CA GLY A 55 -2.05 -3.05 -20.76
C GLY A 55 -2.38 -4.21 -19.83
N ALA A 56 -1.51 -5.22 -19.71
CA ALA A 56 -1.73 -6.35 -18.81
C ALA A 56 -1.47 -5.95 -17.35
N ASN A 57 -2.33 -6.39 -16.44
CA ASN A 57 -2.15 -6.17 -15.01
C ASN A 57 -1.37 -7.32 -14.36
N ILE A 58 -0.20 -7.00 -13.81
CA ILE A 58 0.65 -7.95 -13.09
C ILE A 58 0.44 -7.71 -11.59
N SER A 59 -0.21 -8.67 -10.92
CA SER A 59 -0.40 -8.63 -9.46
C SER A 59 0.95 -8.79 -8.75
N LEU A 60 1.26 -7.85 -7.87
CA LEU A 60 2.48 -7.83 -7.06
C LEU A 60 2.24 -8.36 -5.66
N LYS A 61 1.11 -7.98 -5.05
CA LYS A 61 0.77 -8.37 -3.68
C LYS A 61 -0.73 -8.34 -3.47
N VAL A 62 -1.25 -9.39 -2.84
CA VAL A 62 -2.61 -9.39 -2.28
C VAL A 62 -2.49 -9.14 -0.78
N VAL A 63 -3.19 -8.12 -0.29
CA VAL A 63 -3.22 -7.72 1.11
C VAL A 63 -4.56 -8.07 1.70
N ASN A 64 -4.55 -8.91 2.73
CA ASN A 64 -5.73 -9.46 3.38
C ASN A 64 -6.07 -8.69 4.65
N THR A 65 -7.25 -8.97 5.21
CA THR A 65 -7.69 -8.43 6.49
C THR A 65 -6.63 -8.58 7.59
N GLY A 66 -6.33 -7.48 8.28
CA GLY A 66 -5.33 -7.38 9.33
C GLY A 66 -3.92 -7.02 8.85
N GLU A 67 -3.66 -7.06 7.54
CA GLU A 67 -2.38 -6.68 6.95
C GLU A 67 -2.33 -5.18 6.60
N SER A 68 -1.12 -4.63 6.59
CA SER A 68 -0.87 -3.21 6.30
C SER A 68 -0.26 -2.98 4.92
N ILE A 69 -0.58 -1.81 4.36
CA ILE A 69 -0.01 -1.23 3.14
C ILE A 69 0.71 0.04 3.59
N THR A 70 2.05 -0.01 3.69
CA THR A 70 2.83 1.00 4.42
C THR A 70 3.69 1.92 3.56
N SER A 71 3.85 1.63 2.27
CA SER A 71 4.48 2.46 1.23
C SER A 71 5.11 1.51 0.22
N LEU A 72 4.71 1.63 -1.03
CA LEU A 72 5.25 0.84 -2.13
C LEU A 72 6.68 1.24 -2.53
N LEU A 73 7.27 2.26 -1.87
CA LEU A 73 8.61 2.75 -2.17
C LEU A 73 9.73 1.77 -1.81
N SER A 74 9.53 0.81 -0.90
CA SER A 74 10.52 -0.26 -0.68
C SER A 74 10.58 -1.27 -1.84
N PHE A 75 9.63 -1.21 -2.80
CA PHE A 75 9.59 -2.11 -3.96
C PHE A 75 9.98 -1.40 -5.27
N THR A 76 9.69 -0.10 -5.44
CA THR A 76 10.09 0.64 -6.65
C THR A 76 11.59 0.96 -6.71
N ASP A 77 12.30 0.99 -5.57
CA ASP A 77 13.77 1.07 -5.58
C ASP A 77 14.42 -0.18 -6.20
N VAL A 78 13.78 -1.35 -6.10
CA VAL A 78 14.35 -2.60 -6.66
C VAL A 78 14.11 -2.70 -8.17
N LEU A 79 12.96 -2.24 -8.67
CA LEU A 79 12.61 -2.36 -10.09
C LEU A 79 13.19 -1.24 -10.96
N THR A 80 13.49 -0.07 -10.40
CA THR A 80 14.15 1.02 -11.14
C THR A 80 15.65 0.75 -11.31
N VAL A 81 16.30 0.16 -10.29
CA VAL A 81 17.73 -0.20 -10.36
C VAL A 81 18.00 -1.34 -11.35
N SER A 82 17.05 -2.26 -11.55
CA SER A 82 17.21 -3.35 -12.52
C SER A 82 16.82 -2.98 -13.97
N ALA A 83 16.05 -1.91 -14.17
CA ALA A 83 15.66 -1.44 -15.52
C ALA A 83 16.58 -0.35 -16.10
N LEU A 84 17.41 0.33 -15.28
CA LEU A 84 18.36 1.37 -15.73
C LEU A 84 19.83 0.92 -15.71
N GLY A 85 20.09 -0.35 -15.39
CA GLY A 85 21.43 -0.94 -15.29
C GLY A 85 21.88 -1.73 -16.52
N THR A 86 21.65 -1.25 -17.74
CA THR A 86 22.41 -1.69 -18.92
C THR A 86 22.73 -0.49 -19.81
N SER A 87 23.83 0.18 -19.51
CA SER A 87 24.64 0.93 -20.47
C SER A 87 26.10 0.53 -20.26
#